data_AF-A0A358EDN1-F1
#
_entry.id   AF-A0A358EDN1-F1
#
_cell.length_a   1.000
_cell.length_b   1.000
_cell.length_c   1.000
_cell.angle_alpha   90.00
_cell.angle_beta   90.00
_cell.angle_gamma   90.00
#
_symmetry.space_group_name_H-M   'P 1'
#
loop_
_entity.id
_entity.type
_entity.pdbx_description
1 polymer ?
#
loop_
_entity_poly.entity_id
_entity_poly.type
_entity_poly.pdbx_seq_one_letter_code
_entity_poly.pdbx_strand_id
1 'polypeptide(L)'
;LGYLNERSGGSILLGAADLLDSTAISGASRNFAPGFFHYGDNPDSRTLTMGGICEDGLSCILSGISGFGKHCGAGASYGAFISPLGHIPARVHAISQQMKQEVHRSRYAPFILQCGHAGMKTGEDGPTHADPQALQLHLENYVPGTAVTLTPWEPQEIWPLVAAAFQAEAAVIVPFVTRPGEPVLDREALGLAPASEAAKGVYKLRSAASTAVGTIVLQGSGVALAFVQEALPLLTQYGIDLDVIYVASPELFDQLPQEERDTLFNDQIAATTMGITGFTLPTMYRWIRSDIGLKHSLHPFVKGHYLGSGAGDMVIHEAGLDGEAQARAIRAWLDDGGGN
;
A
#
# COMPACT_ATOMS: atom_id res chain seq x y z
N LEU A 1 -7.47 12.06 -4.75
CA LEU A 1 -7.48 13.27 -3.91
C LEU A 1 -8.10 14.50 -4.60
N GLY A 2 -7.72 14.85 -5.84
CA GLY A 2 -8.25 16.07 -6.52
C GLY A 2 -9.77 16.19 -6.55
N TYR A 3 -10.46 15.11 -6.92
CA TYR A 3 -11.92 15.06 -6.86
C TYR A 3 -12.47 15.39 -5.45
N LEU A 4 -11.89 14.81 -4.40
CA LEU A 4 -12.34 15.08 -3.02
C LEU A 4 -12.09 16.53 -2.62
N ASN A 5 -10.95 17.10 -3.04
CA ASN A 5 -10.60 18.48 -2.73
C ASN A 5 -11.56 19.47 -3.38
N GLU A 6 -11.91 19.24 -4.65
CA GLU A 6 -12.92 20.05 -5.36
C GLU A 6 -14.29 19.95 -4.68
N ARG A 7 -14.74 18.73 -4.37
CA ARG A 7 -16.03 18.49 -3.72
C ARG A 7 -16.13 19.09 -2.32
N SER A 8 -15.01 19.27 -1.64
CA SER A 8 -14.96 19.89 -0.31
C SER A 8 -14.72 21.40 -0.34
N GLY A 9 -14.57 22.02 -1.52
CA GLY A 9 -14.26 23.44 -1.63
C GLY A 9 -12.82 23.79 -1.23
N GLY A 10 -11.90 22.84 -1.34
CA GLY A 10 -10.49 23.06 -1.05
C GLY A 10 -10.07 22.72 0.38
N SER A 11 -10.66 21.68 0.99
CA SER A 11 -10.32 21.28 2.36
C SER A 11 -8.97 20.58 2.49
N ILE A 12 -8.36 20.13 1.38
CA ILE A 12 -7.07 19.45 1.37
C ILE A 12 -5.99 20.47 0.99
N LEU A 13 -5.03 20.66 1.90
CA LEU A 13 -3.79 21.39 1.63
C LEU A 13 -2.67 20.39 1.42
N LEU A 14 -1.94 20.53 0.32
CA LEU A 14 -0.95 19.55 -0.09
C LEU A 14 0.45 20.15 -0.25
N GLY A 15 1.46 19.31 -0.10
CA GLY A 15 2.84 19.64 -0.41
C GLY A 15 3.62 18.40 -0.80
N ALA A 16 4.79 18.61 -1.39
CA ALA A 16 5.76 17.54 -1.61
C ALA A 16 7.16 18.04 -1.27
N ALA A 17 8.04 17.11 -0.91
CA ALA A 17 9.45 17.40 -0.72
C ALA A 17 10.13 17.47 -2.10
N ASP A 18 9.97 18.61 -2.79
CA ASP A 18 10.48 18.88 -4.15
C ASP A 18 9.97 17.95 -5.28
N LEU A 19 8.97 17.10 -4.99
CA LEU A 19 8.55 15.99 -5.87
C LEU A 19 7.05 16.03 -6.22
N LEU A 20 6.46 17.22 -6.37
CA LEU A 20 5.01 17.42 -6.58
C LEU A 20 4.45 16.59 -7.74
N ASP A 21 5.07 16.68 -8.91
CA ASP A 21 4.64 15.95 -10.11
C ASP A 21 5.19 14.52 -10.17
N SER A 22 6.38 14.31 -9.58
CA SER A 22 7.00 12.97 -9.48
C SER A 22 6.16 12.01 -8.63
N THR A 23 5.45 12.51 -7.64
CA THR A 23 4.53 11.74 -6.78
C THR A 23 3.07 11.84 -7.22
N ALA A 24 2.77 12.60 -8.27
CA ALA A 24 1.42 12.89 -8.77
C ALA A 24 0.48 13.58 -7.75
N ILE A 25 0.99 14.02 -6.59
CA ILE A 25 0.16 14.70 -5.58
C ILE A 25 -0.34 16.07 -6.09
N SER A 26 0.35 16.70 -7.05
CA SER A 26 -0.11 17.90 -7.75
C SER A 26 -1.50 17.73 -8.39
N GLY A 27 -1.89 16.49 -8.70
CA GLY A 27 -3.26 16.14 -9.10
C GLY A 27 -4.34 16.60 -8.14
N ALA A 28 -4.01 16.78 -6.86
CA ALA A 28 -4.95 17.18 -5.82
C ALA A 28 -5.32 18.68 -5.84
N SER A 29 -4.56 19.52 -6.55
CA SER A 29 -4.81 20.97 -6.64
C SER A 29 -5.08 21.48 -8.07
N ARG A 30 -5.22 20.61 -9.07
CA ARG A 30 -5.37 21.01 -10.49
C ARG A 30 -6.51 21.99 -10.78
N ASN A 31 -7.59 21.94 -10.00
CA ASN A 31 -8.77 22.79 -10.17
C ASN A 31 -8.76 24.03 -9.24
N PHE A 32 -7.62 24.32 -8.61
CA PHE A 32 -7.41 25.47 -7.72
C PHE A 32 -6.39 26.45 -8.32
N ALA A 33 -6.21 27.61 -7.69
CA ALA A 33 -5.25 28.59 -8.18
C ALA A 33 -3.83 27.98 -8.26
N PRO A 34 -3.11 28.19 -9.38
CA PRO A 34 -1.78 27.62 -9.58
C PRO A 34 -0.75 28.26 -8.65
N GLY A 35 0.44 27.66 -8.58
CA GLY A 35 1.52 28.12 -7.70
C GLY A 35 1.26 27.80 -6.23
N PHE A 36 2.02 28.45 -5.35
CA PHE A 36 1.97 28.18 -3.91
C PHE A 36 0.97 29.08 -3.21
N PHE A 37 0.33 28.53 -2.17
CA PHE A 37 -0.49 29.25 -1.23
C PHE A 37 0.31 30.39 -0.61
N HIS A 38 -0.25 31.58 -0.70
CA HIS A 38 0.21 32.75 0.01
C HIS A 38 -1.01 33.49 0.53
N TYR A 39 -1.06 33.80 1.82
CA TYR A 39 -2.27 34.31 2.46
C TYR A 39 -2.79 35.62 1.82
N GLY A 40 -1.90 36.50 1.38
CA GLY A 40 -2.27 37.76 0.72
C GLY A 40 -2.44 37.64 -0.79
N ASP A 41 -1.45 37.05 -1.47
CA ASP A 41 -1.36 37.13 -2.94
C ASP A 41 -2.00 35.94 -3.66
N ASN A 42 -2.12 34.78 -3.00
CA ASN A 42 -2.64 33.55 -3.60
C ASN A 42 -3.39 32.66 -2.58
N PRO A 43 -4.47 33.16 -1.94
CA PRO A 43 -5.20 32.43 -0.90
C PRO A 43 -6.00 31.23 -1.43
N ASP A 44 -6.23 31.18 -2.75
CA ASP A 44 -7.02 30.12 -3.40
C ASP A 44 -6.18 28.90 -3.80
N SER A 45 -4.85 28.99 -3.74
CA SER A 45 -4.00 27.82 -3.96
C SER A 45 -4.16 26.82 -2.81
N ARG A 46 -4.02 25.55 -3.16
CA ARG A 46 -4.02 24.43 -2.21
C ARG A 46 -2.67 23.72 -2.11
N THR A 47 -1.65 24.28 -2.75
CA THR A 47 -0.29 23.75 -2.76
C THR A 47 0.61 24.59 -1.85
N LEU A 48 1.29 23.97 -0.89
CA LEU A 48 2.18 24.64 0.06
C LEU A 48 3.64 24.55 -0.41
N THR A 49 4.42 25.59 -0.12
CA THR A 49 5.89 25.56 -0.19
C THR A 49 6.47 25.32 1.19
N MET A 50 7.30 24.29 1.34
CA MET A 50 7.60 23.68 2.65
C MET A 50 9.10 23.49 2.86
N GLY A 51 9.91 24.36 2.22
CA GLY A 51 11.37 24.35 2.34
C GLY A 51 12.12 23.46 1.34
N GLY A 52 11.43 22.78 0.42
CA GLY A 52 12.06 21.90 -0.58
C GLY A 52 12.20 20.46 -0.05
N ILE A 53 13.41 19.91 -0.07
CA ILE A 53 13.73 18.53 0.36
C ILE A 53 13.75 18.44 1.89
N CYS A 54 12.56 18.38 2.50
CA CYS A 54 12.35 18.46 3.93
C CYS A 54 11.18 17.56 4.37
N GLU A 55 11.23 16.26 4.13
CA GLU A 55 10.13 15.31 4.42
C GLU A 55 9.63 15.38 5.88
N ASP A 56 10.54 15.48 6.84
CA ASP A 56 10.20 15.63 8.27
C ASP A 56 9.47 16.96 8.54
N GLY A 57 10.03 18.08 8.07
CA GLY A 57 9.43 19.41 8.21
C GLY A 57 8.08 19.55 7.51
N LEU A 58 7.97 19.00 6.29
CA LEU A 58 6.73 18.85 5.52
C LEU A 58 5.67 18.11 6.37
N SER A 59 6.05 16.97 6.93
CA SER A 59 5.15 16.13 7.73
C SER A 59 4.73 16.81 9.03
N CYS A 60 5.64 17.53 9.71
CA CYS A 60 5.34 18.33 10.90
C CYS A 60 4.28 19.40 10.62
N ILE A 61 4.42 20.16 9.54
CA ILE A 61 3.48 21.24 9.24
C ILE A 61 2.13 20.68 8.78
N LEU A 62 2.12 19.64 7.94
CA LEU A 62 0.87 19.03 7.45
C LEU A 62 0.07 18.32 8.55
N SER A 63 0.75 17.66 9.48
CA SER A 63 0.09 17.12 10.68
C SER A 63 -0.45 18.24 11.56
N GLY A 64 0.28 19.35 11.74
CA GLY A 64 -0.23 20.53 12.44
C GLY A 64 -1.49 21.14 11.81
N ILE A 65 -1.50 21.30 10.48
CA ILE A 65 -2.66 21.74 9.70
C ILE A 65 -3.85 20.81 9.93
N SER A 66 -3.60 19.50 9.88
CA SER A 66 -4.62 18.48 10.10
C SER A 66 -5.15 18.53 11.54
N GLY A 67 -4.26 18.67 12.52
CA GLY A 67 -4.59 18.70 13.94
C GLY A 67 -5.56 19.81 14.34
N PHE A 68 -5.48 20.97 13.67
CA PHE A 68 -6.43 22.07 13.85
C PHE A 68 -7.87 21.65 13.50
N GLY A 69 -8.05 20.67 12.60
CA GLY A 69 -9.34 20.04 12.29
C GLY A 69 -10.21 20.81 11.30
N LYS A 70 -9.64 21.75 10.54
CA LYS A 70 -10.33 22.45 9.44
C LYS A 70 -9.89 21.99 8.06
N HIS A 71 -8.68 21.47 7.95
CA HIS A 71 -8.10 20.98 6.71
C HIS A 71 -7.53 19.59 6.90
N CYS A 72 -7.35 18.87 5.80
CA CYS A 72 -6.58 17.64 5.74
C CYS A 72 -5.24 17.97 5.06
N GLY A 73 -4.14 17.75 5.75
CA GLY A 73 -2.80 17.85 5.18
C GLY A 73 -2.47 16.61 4.37
N ALA A 74 -1.93 16.78 3.16
CA ALA A 74 -1.46 15.68 2.32
C ALA A 74 -0.02 15.94 1.83
N GLY A 75 0.91 15.07 2.22
CA GLY A 75 2.34 15.20 1.92
C GLY A 75 2.81 14.06 1.04
N ALA A 76 3.74 14.32 0.13
CA ALA A 76 4.37 13.26 -0.67
C ALA A 76 5.88 13.45 -0.85
N SER A 77 6.59 12.33 -0.89
CA SER A 77 7.94 12.16 -1.44
C SER A 77 8.05 10.71 -1.93
N TYR A 78 9.25 10.26 -2.25
CA TYR A 78 9.50 8.83 -2.42
C TYR A 78 9.25 8.11 -1.09
N GLY A 79 8.67 6.92 -1.16
CA GLY A 79 8.39 6.08 0.00
C GLY A 79 9.64 5.82 0.84
N ALA A 80 10.79 5.63 0.19
CA ALA A 80 12.09 5.48 0.83
C ALA A 80 12.48 6.65 1.76
N PHE A 81 11.94 7.85 1.54
CA PHE A 81 12.29 9.05 2.30
C PHE A 81 11.17 9.48 3.22
N ILE A 82 9.94 9.64 2.72
CA ILE A 82 8.85 10.17 3.52
C ILE A 82 8.32 9.17 4.54
N SER A 83 8.45 7.86 4.30
CA SER A 83 8.08 6.86 5.30
C SER A 83 8.93 7.03 6.58
N PRO A 84 10.28 6.91 6.54
CA PRO A 84 11.09 7.06 7.74
C PRO A 84 11.07 8.49 8.31
N LEU A 85 11.15 9.53 7.47
CA LEU A 85 11.23 10.91 7.93
C LEU A 85 9.87 11.48 8.39
N GLY A 86 8.77 10.98 7.84
CA GLY A 86 7.41 11.37 8.22
C GLY A 86 6.80 10.53 9.34
N HIS A 87 7.46 9.43 9.74
CA HIS A 87 6.95 8.51 10.76
C HIS A 87 6.70 9.18 12.11
N ILE A 88 7.67 9.96 12.61
CA ILE A 88 7.55 10.63 13.92
C ILE A 88 6.38 11.63 13.91
N PRO A 89 6.26 12.56 12.95
CA PRO A 89 5.11 13.45 12.85
C PRO A 89 3.77 12.70 12.72
N ALA A 90 3.72 11.63 11.91
CA ALA A 90 2.52 10.80 11.78
C ALA A 90 2.11 10.16 13.12
N ARG A 91 3.08 9.62 13.87
CA ARG A 91 2.83 9.02 15.19
C ARG A 91 2.37 10.06 16.21
N VAL A 92 3.00 11.23 16.25
CA VAL A 92 2.58 12.34 17.12
C VAL A 92 1.17 12.80 16.76
N HIS A 93 0.84 12.88 15.47
CA HIS A 93 -0.52 13.20 15.02
C HIS A 93 -1.54 12.17 15.52
N ALA A 94 -1.28 10.88 15.29
CA ALA A 94 -2.15 9.80 15.77
C ALA A 94 -2.39 9.87 17.30
N ILE A 95 -1.32 10.05 18.09
CA ILE A 95 -1.42 10.23 19.55
C ILE A 95 -2.29 11.44 19.89
N SER A 96 -2.05 12.59 19.24
CA SER A 96 -2.79 13.82 19.51
C SER A 96 -4.29 13.69 19.17
N GLN A 97 -4.62 13.00 18.08
CA GLN A 97 -6.01 12.76 17.70
C GLN A 97 -6.71 11.79 18.65
N GLN A 98 -6.02 10.74 19.11
CA GLN A 98 -6.53 9.84 20.14
C GLN A 98 -6.86 10.61 21.43
N MET A 99 -5.90 11.39 21.95
CA MET A 99 -6.12 12.22 23.14
C MET A 99 -7.26 13.23 22.95
N LYS A 100 -7.35 13.84 21.77
CA LYS A 100 -8.45 14.76 21.43
C LYS A 100 -9.81 14.05 21.44
N GLN A 101 -9.89 12.82 20.94
CA GLN A 101 -11.13 12.02 20.99
C GLN A 101 -11.52 11.66 22.42
N GLU A 102 -10.56 11.33 23.29
CA GLU A 102 -10.83 11.04 24.71
C GLU A 102 -11.45 12.25 25.44
N VAL A 103 -10.99 13.47 25.12
CA VAL A 103 -11.47 14.70 25.76
C VAL A 103 -12.73 15.28 25.10
N HIS A 104 -12.77 15.33 23.78
CA HIS A 104 -13.80 16.05 23.02
C HIS A 104 -14.80 15.12 22.30
N ARG A 105 -14.57 13.81 22.27
CA ARG A 105 -15.38 12.82 21.53
C ARG A 105 -15.60 13.20 20.07
N SER A 106 -14.60 13.84 19.45
CA SER A 106 -14.62 14.20 18.04
C SER A 106 -14.10 13.06 17.17
N ARG A 107 -14.44 13.08 15.88
CA ARG A 107 -13.75 12.28 14.85
C ARG A 107 -12.28 12.69 14.76
N TYR A 108 -11.42 11.77 14.32
CA TYR A 108 -10.04 12.12 14.02
C TYR A 108 -9.97 13.04 12.80
N ALA A 109 -9.04 14.00 12.82
CA ALA A 109 -8.73 14.80 11.66
C ALA A 109 -7.66 14.08 10.81
N PRO A 110 -7.95 13.71 9.56
CA PRO A 110 -7.05 12.89 8.77
C PRO A 110 -5.83 13.66 8.28
N PHE A 111 -4.67 13.01 8.33
CA PHE A 111 -3.40 13.42 7.75
C PHE A 111 -2.95 12.33 6.75
N ILE A 112 -2.54 12.72 5.53
CA ILE A 112 -2.11 11.80 4.49
C ILE A 112 -0.59 11.91 4.28
N LEU A 113 0.09 10.78 4.45
CA LEU A 113 1.52 10.62 4.21
C LEU A 113 1.72 9.72 2.98
N GLN A 114 1.71 10.30 1.79
CA GLN A 114 1.78 9.56 0.54
C GLN A 114 3.21 9.14 0.20
N CYS A 115 3.45 7.83 0.25
CA CYS A 115 4.67 7.18 -0.18
C CYS A 115 4.60 6.90 -1.69
N GLY A 116 5.10 7.84 -2.50
CA GLY A 116 5.23 7.63 -3.95
C GLY A 116 6.42 6.76 -4.32
N HIS A 117 6.49 6.26 -5.56
CA HIS A 117 7.60 5.39 -6.00
C HIS A 117 7.84 4.23 -5.02
N ALA A 118 6.76 3.64 -4.50
CA ALA A 118 6.87 2.54 -3.56
C ALA A 118 7.21 1.24 -4.31
N GLY A 119 8.21 0.50 -3.79
CA GLY A 119 8.60 -0.81 -4.29
C GLY A 119 9.71 -0.80 -5.34
N MET A 120 9.99 -1.98 -5.90
CA MET A 120 11.17 -2.25 -6.72
C MET A 120 11.13 -1.59 -8.12
N LYS A 121 9.95 -1.24 -8.63
CA LYS A 121 9.77 -0.67 -9.97
C LYS A 121 10.25 0.77 -10.10
N THR A 122 10.69 1.39 -9.00
CA THR A 122 11.48 2.63 -9.02
C THR A 122 12.77 2.46 -9.83
N GLY A 123 13.27 1.22 -9.96
CA GLY A 123 14.14 0.83 -11.06
C GLY A 123 15.52 1.46 -11.03
N GLU A 124 15.79 2.34 -12.00
CA GLU A 124 17.11 2.90 -12.27
C GLU A 124 17.66 3.77 -11.15
N ASP A 125 16.81 4.35 -10.30
CA ASP A 125 17.25 5.10 -9.11
C ASP A 125 17.93 4.18 -8.06
N GLY A 126 17.75 2.87 -8.20
CA GLY A 126 18.49 1.85 -7.46
C GLY A 126 18.04 1.65 -6.01
N PRO A 127 18.78 0.84 -5.22
CA PRO A 127 18.36 0.38 -3.90
C PRO A 127 18.28 1.48 -2.84
N THR A 128 18.80 2.68 -3.11
CA THR A 128 18.64 3.84 -2.22
C THR A 128 17.24 4.46 -2.31
N HIS A 129 16.51 4.22 -3.40
CA HIS A 129 15.17 4.76 -3.67
C HIS A 129 14.09 3.66 -3.76
N ALA A 130 14.44 2.51 -4.34
CA ALA A 130 13.57 1.35 -4.49
C ALA A 130 13.49 0.55 -3.18
N ASP A 131 12.98 1.16 -2.10
CA ASP A 131 13.03 0.62 -0.73
C ASP A 131 11.86 -0.35 -0.41
N PRO A 132 12.10 -1.66 -0.21
CA PRO A 132 11.08 -2.60 0.23
C PRO A 132 10.67 -2.44 1.69
N GLN A 133 11.42 -1.70 2.50
CA GLN A 133 11.25 -1.62 3.96
C GLN A 133 10.24 -0.55 4.37
N ALA A 134 9.98 0.43 3.50
CA ALA A 134 9.15 1.60 3.81
C ALA A 134 7.78 1.27 4.40
N LEU A 135 7.12 0.18 3.97
CA LEU A 135 5.82 -0.23 4.51
C LEU A 135 5.91 -0.64 5.99
N GLN A 136 6.96 -1.36 6.37
CA GLN A 136 7.13 -1.97 7.70
C GLN A 136 7.20 -0.92 8.82
N LEU A 137 7.60 0.31 8.50
CA LEU A 137 7.62 1.40 9.48
C LEU A 137 6.21 1.82 9.93
N HIS A 138 5.21 1.58 9.09
CA HIS A 138 3.83 2.02 9.35
C HIS A 138 2.87 0.85 9.61
N LEU A 139 3.01 -0.24 8.87
CA LEU A 139 2.14 -1.41 8.96
C LEU A 139 2.12 -1.97 10.37
N GLU A 140 0.93 -2.06 10.98
CA GLU A 140 0.73 -2.59 12.34
C GLU A 140 1.59 -1.91 13.44
N ASN A 141 2.13 -0.71 13.17
CA ASN A 141 3.02 0.02 14.08
C ASN A 141 2.34 1.25 14.73
N TYR A 142 1.01 1.27 14.73
CA TYR A 142 0.15 2.27 15.36
C TYR A 142 -0.90 1.60 16.24
N VAL A 143 -1.54 2.37 17.13
CA VAL A 143 -2.71 1.87 17.87
C VAL A 143 -3.83 1.53 16.88
N PRO A 144 -4.49 0.36 17.00
CA PRO A 144 -5.57 -0.03 16.09
C PRO A 144 -6.60 1.08 15.88
N GLY A 145 -6.97 1.32 14.62
CA GLY A 145 -7.92 2.37 14.22
C GLY A 145 -7.36 3.79 14.13
N THR A 146 -6.13 4.05 14.57
CA THR A 146 -5.53 5.40 14.47
C THR A 146 -4.84 5.66 13.12
N ALA A 147 -4.35 4.62 12.45
CA ALA A 147 -3.70 4.73 11.16
C ALA A 147 -4.20 3.62 10.22
N VAL A 148 -4.14 3.89 8.92
CA VAL A 148 -4.41 2.92 7.84
C VAL A 148 -3.30 3.01 6.81
N THR A 149 -2.69 1.88 6.48
CA THR A 149 -1.78 1.76 5.34
C THR A 149 -2.54 1.24 4.12
N LEU A 150 -2.18 1.71 2.92
CA LEU A 150 -2.80 1.26 1.67
C LEU A 150 -1.73 0.80 0.69
N THR A 151 -1.82 -0.43 0.22
CA THR A 151 -0.94 -1.03 -0.80
C THR A 151 -1.77 -1.47 -2.01
N PRO A 152 -2.32 -0.53 -2.80
CA PRO A 152 -3.03 -0.86 -4.06
C PRO A 152 -2.09 -1.63 -5.01
N TRP A 153 -2.57 -2.68 -5.68
CA TRP A 153 -1.73 -3.34 -6.70
C TRP A 153 -1.91 -2.80 -8.12
N GLU A 154 -3.07 -2.20 -8.42
CA GLU A 154 -3.35 -1.63 -9.74
C GLU A 154 -4.28 -0.41 -9.62
N PRO A 155 -4.37 0.44 -10.66
CA PRO A 155 -4.98 1.77 -10.53
C PRO A 155 -6.45 1.77 -10.10
N GLN A 156 -7.22 0.72 -10.42
CA GLN A 156 -8.64 0.67 -10.09
C GLN A 156 -8.91 0.56 -8.57
N GLU A 157 -7.92 0.13 -7.77
CA GLU A 157 -8.07 0.03 -6.31
C GLU A 157 -7.91 1.35 -5.58
N ILE A 158 -7.27 2.35 -6.21
CA ILE A 158 -6.95 3.62 -5.57
C ILE A 158 -8.21 4.29 -5.01
N TRP A 159 -9.29 4.30 -5.80
CA TRP A 159 -10.53 4.96 -5.37
C TRP A 159 -11.26 4.22 -4.24
N PRO A 160 -11.56 2.91 -4.34
CA PRO A 160 -12.12 2.13 -3.24
C PRO A 160 -11.32 2.22 -1.94
N LEU A 161 -9.99 2.09 -2.02
CA LEU A 161 -9.10 2.13 -0.85
C LEU A 161 -9.08 3.51 -0.18
N VAL A 162 -8.95 4.58 -0.96
CA VAL A 162 -8.98 5.94 -0.40
C VAL A 162 -10.33 6.23 0.24
N ALA A 163 -11.44 5.83 -0.41
CA ALA A 163 -12.77 5.99 0.16
C ALA A 163 -12.94 5.23 1.49
N ALA A 164 -12.51 3.96 1.52
CA ALA A 164 -12.54 3.14 2.73
C ALA A 164 -11.68 3.72 3.86
N ALA A 165 -10.47 4.22 3.56
CA ALA A 165 -9.60 4.85 4.55
C ALA A 165 -10.22 6.10 5.20
N PHE A 166 -10.94 6.93 4.43
CA PHE A 166 -11.67 8.06 4.99
C PHE A 166 -12.91 7.62 5.80
N GLN A 167 -13.59 6.55 5.40
CA GLN A 167 -14.73 5.99 6.13
C GLN A 167 -14.32 5.29 7.43
N ALA A 168 -13.12 4.72 7.47
CA ALA A 168 -12.47 4.17 8.65
C ALA A 168 -12.12 5.25 9.71
N GLU A 169 -12.29 6.53 9.37
CA GLU A 169 -12.02 7.68 10.24
C GLU A 169 -10.61 7.69 10.85
N ALA A 170 -9.61 7.16 10.12
CA ALA A 170 -8.24 7.08 10.60
C ALA A 170 -7.60 8.48 10.75
N ALA A 171 -6.79 8.68 11.78
CA ALA A 171 -6.03 9.92 11.97
C ALA A 171 -4.91 10.06 10.92
N VAL A 172 -4.32 8.93 10.51
CA VAL A 172 -3.22 8.88 9.53
C VAL A 172 -3.57 7.91 8.41
N ILE A 173 -3.38 8.33 7.17
CA ILE A 173 -3.54 7.48 5.98
C ILE A 173 -2.19 7.46 5.24
N VAL A 174 -1.62 6.27 5.05
CA VAL A 174 -0.28 6.08 4.45
C VAL A 174 -0.39 5.22 3.19
N PRO A 175 -0.68 5.82 2.03
CA PRO A 175 -0.73 5.08 0.77
C PRO A 175 0.68 4.87 0.18
N PHE A 176 0.97 3.65 -0.24
CA PHE A 176 2.16 3.23 -0.97
C PHE A 176 1.80 3.04 -2.44
N VAL A 177 2.13 4.03 -3.26
CA VAL A 177 1.74 4.07 -4.67
C VAL A 177 2.96 3.91 -5.58
N THR A 178 2.82 3.09 -6.59
CA THR A 178 3.91 2.77 -7.51
C THR A 178 4.08 3.83 -8.59
N ARG A 179 5.28 3.84 -9.16
CA ARG A 179 5.61 4.51 -10.42
C ARG A 179 6.66 3.62 -11.14
N PRO A 180 6.65 3.48 -12.48
CA PRO A 180 5.75 4.08 -13.48
C PRO A 180 4.28 3.66 -13.33
N GLY A 181 3.39 4.29 -14.11
CA GLY A 181 1.97 3.96 -14.11
C GLY A 181 1.73 2.51 -14.55
N GLU A 182 0.81 1.85 -13.86
CA GLU A 182 0.48 0.44 -14.09
C GLU A 182 -0.71 0.26 -15.05
N PRO A 183 -0.80 -0.88 -15.75
CA PRO A 183 -1.95 -1.15 -16.61
C PRO A 183 -3.24 -1.26 -15.81
N VAL A 184 -4.34 -0.83 -16.43
CA VAL A 184 -5.70 -1.11 -15.96
C VAL A 184 -6.14 -2.42 -16.58
N LEU A 185 -6.29 -3.46 -15.78
CA LEU A 185 -6.62 -4.80 -16.26
C LEU A 185 -8.13 -5.02 -16.34
N ASP A 186 -8.56 -5.79 -17.35
CA ASP A 186 -9.92 -6.35 -17.39
C ASP A 186 -10.02 -7.50 -16.40
N ARG A 187 -10.41 -7.18 -15.16
CA ARG A 187 -10.51 -8.14 -14.06
C ARG A 187 -11.54 -9.24 -14.33
N GLU A 188 -12.65 -8.90 -14.96
CA GLU A 188 -13.72 -9.86 -15.24
C GLU A 188 -13.25 -10.90 -16.26
N ALA A 189 -12.60 -10.47 -17.34
CA ALA A 189 -12.02 -11.37 -18.33
C ALA A 189 -10.92 -12.28 -17.76
N LEU A 190 -10.23 -11.83 -16.72
CA LEU A 190 -9.19 -12.60 -16.01
C LEU A 190 -9.74 -13.47 -14.86
N GLY A 191 -11.04 -13.41 -14.58
CA GLY A 191 -11.66 -14.14 -13.47
C GLY A 191 -11.21 -13.64 -12.08
N LEU A 192 -10.89 -12.35 -11.97
CA LEU A 192 -10.46 -11.69 -10.75
C LEU A 192 -11.62 -10.97 -10.07
N ALA A 193 -11.56 -10.86 -8.74
CA ALA A 193 -12.52 -10.11 -7.96
C ALA A 193 -12.53 -8.62 -8.34
N PRO A 194 -13.70 -7.94 -8.33
CA PRO A 194 -13.80 -6.53 -8.69
C PRO A 194 -12.97 -5.65 -7.75
N ALA A 195 -12.42 -4.54 -8.27
CA ALA A 195 -11.56 -3.64 -7.50
C ALA A 195 -12.23 -3.03 -6.25
N SER A 196 -13.57 -3.01 -6.19
CA SER A 196 -14.32 -2.60 -5.01
C SER A 196 -14.06 -3.47 -3.78
N GLU A 197 -13.68 -4.75 -3.96
CA GLU A 197 -13.33 -5.64 -2.84
C GLU A 197 -12.10 -5.16 -2.06
N ALA A 198 -11.23 -4.35 -2.68
CA ALA A 198 -10.09 -3.75 -1.99
C ALA A 198 -10.50 -2.86 -0.80
N ALA A 199 -11.74 -2.35 -0.77
CA ALA A 199 -12.27 -1.60 0.38
C ALA A 199 -12.31 -2.41 1.68
N LYS A 200 -12.33 -3.75 1.59
CA LYS A 200 -12.23 -4.67 2.75
C LYS A 200 -10.81 -4.76 3.32
N GLY A 201 -9.82 -4.20 2.65
CA GLY A 201 -8.41 -4.26 3.04
C GLY A 201 -7.74 -5.57 2.67
N VAL A 202 -8.33 -6.72 3.00
CA VAL A 202 -7.90 -8.03 2.52
C VAL A 202 -9.08 -8.67 1.81
N TYR A 203 -8.82 -9.29 0.66
CA TYR A 203 -9.88 -9.93 -0.13
C TYR A 203 -9.32 -11.07 -0.98
N LYS A 204 -10.19 -12.00 -1.36
CA LYS A 204 -9.85 -13.08 -2.27
C LYS A 204 -9.81 -12.53 -3.69
N LEU A 205 -8.62 -12.28 -4.22
CA LEU A 205 -8.39 -11.77 -5.57
C LEU A 205 -8.84 -12.78 -6.62
N ARG A 206 -8.62 -14.07 -6.36
CA ARG A 206 -9.06 -15.17 -7.21
C ARG A 206 -9.46 -16.35 -6.33
N SER A 207 -10.58 -16.98 -6.65
CA SER A 207 -10.95 -18.28 -6.09
C SER A 207 -10.52 -19.39 -7.03
N ALA A 208 -10.08 -20.51 -6.48
CA ALA A 208 -9.96 -21.74 -7.26
C ALA A 208 -11.31 -22.10 -7.90
N ALA A 209 -11.28 -22.62 -9.12
CA ALA A 209 -12.48 -23.10 -9.81
C ALA A 209 -12.99 -24.42 -9.22
N SER A 210 -12.09 -25.16 -8.56
CA SER A 210 -12.36 -26.42 -7.86
C SER A 210 -11.76 -26.37 -6.43
N THR A 211 -11.51 -27.53 -5.82
CA THR A 211 -10.82 -27.57 -4.53
C THR A 211 -9.42 -26.98 -4.69
N ALA A 212 -9.15 -25.86 -4.03
CA ALA A 212 -7.84 -25.23 -4.04
C ALA A 212 -6.79 -26.20 -3.47
N VAL A 213 -5.66 -26.34 -4.17
CA VAL A 213 -4.52 -27.14 -3.68
C VAL A 213 -3.63 -26.37 -2.69
N GLY A 214 -3.95 -25.10 -2.46
CA GLY A 214 -3.25 -24.22 -1.54
C GLY A 214 -3.75 -22.77 -1.64
N THR A 215 -3.30 -21.93 -0.71
CA THR A 215 -3.58 -20.49 -0.70
C THR A 215 -2.29 -19.69 -0.83
N ILE A 216 -2.32 -18.64 -1.65
CA ILE A 216 -1.23 -17.67 -1.80
C ILE A 216 -1.69 -16.30 -1.30
N VAL A 217 -0.84 -15.63 -0.52
CA VAL A 217 -1.04 -14.24 -0.13
C VAL A 217 -0.11 -13.32 -0.93
N LEU A 218 -0.67 -12.30 -1.56
CA LEU A 218 0.05 -11.31 -2.36
C LEU A 218 0.01 -9.94 -1.69
N GLN A 219 1.12 -9.20 -1.72
CA GLN A 219 1.17 -7.80 -1.31
C GLN A 219 2.14 -6.98 -2.15
N GLY A 220 1.64 -5.88 -2.72
CA GLY A 220 2.43 -4.95 -3.52
C GLY A 220 2.19 -5.12 -5.02
N SER A 221 2.19 -4.00 -5.73
CA SER A 221 1.80 -3.91 -7.13
C SER A 221 2.65 -4.75 -8.09
N GLY A 222 3.98 -4.60 -8.04
CA GLY A 222 4.86 -5.29 -8.97
C GLY A 222 4.74 -6.82 -8.90
N VAL A 223 4.64 -7.37 -7.69
CA VAL A 223 4.52 -8.83 -7.50
C VAL A 223 3.13 -9.36 -7.88
N ALA A 224 2.07 -8.59 -7.61
CA ALA A 224 0.72 -8.98 -7.98
C ALA A 224 0.48 -8.91 -9.50
N LEU A 225 1.06 -7.92 -10.19
CA LEU A 225 1.03 -7.83 -11.65
C LEU A 225 1.80 -9.00 -12.28
N ALA A 226 3.03 -9.27 -11.84
CA ALA A 226 3.80 -10.43 -12.28
C ALA A 226 3.05 -11.75 -12.02
N PHE A 227 2.37 -11.87 -10.87
CA PHE A 227 1.54 -13.03 -10.57
C PHE A 227 0.42 -13.19 -11.60
N VAL A 228 -0.40 -12.15 -11.78
CA VAL A 228 -1.61 -12.20 -12.61
C VAL A 228 -1.27 -12.37 -14.10
N GLN A 229 -0.26 -11.66 -14.59
CA GLN A 229 0.06 -11.61 -16.02
C GLN A 229 0.90 -12.80 -16.49
N GLU A 230 1.72 -13.38 -15.60
CA GLU A 230 2.71 -14.39 -15.99
C GLU A 230 2.58 -15.68 -15.17
N ALA A 231 2.61 -15.60 -13.83
CA ALA A 231 2.60 -16.80 -12.98
C ALA A 231 1.28 -17.59 -13.09
N LEU A 232 0.14 -16.90 -13.04
CA LEU A 232 -1.18 -17.51 -13.06
C LEU A 232 -1.45 -18.30 -14.36
N PRO A 233 -1.14 -17.78 -15.57
CA PRO A 233 -1.19 -18.57 -16.79
C PRO A 233 -0.33 -19.84 -16.74
N LEU A 234 0.90 -19.76 -16.20
CA LEU A 234 1.80 -20.90 -16.07
C LEU A 234 1.24 -21.95 -15.10
N LEU A 235 0.76 -21.53 -13.93
CA LEU A 235 0.14 -22.42 -12.94
C LEU A 235 -1.09 -23.13 -13.51
N THR A 236 -1.89 -22.42 -14.30
CA THR A 236 -3.05 -23.01 -14.99
C THR A 236 -2.62 -24.09 -15.98
N GLN A 237 -1.53 -23.86 -16.75
CA GLN A 237 -0.96 -24.88 -17.65
C GLN A 237 -0.43 -26.10 -16.90
N TYR A 238 0.07 -25.90 -15.68
CA TYR A 238 0.52 -26.98 -14.80
C TYR A 238 -0.63 -27.73 -14.09
N GLY A 239 -1.88 -27.29 -14.28
CA GLY A 239 -3.04 -27.86 -13.60
C GLY A 239 -3.10 -27.53 -12.10
N ILE A 240 -2.44 -26.44 -11.69
CA ILE A 240 -2.40 -25.99 -10.30
C ILE A 240 -3.46 -24.90 -10.11
N ASP A 241 -4.45 -25.17 -9.24
CA ASP A 241 -5.55 -24.26 -8.95
C ASP A 241 -5.49 -23.80 -7.49
N LEU A 242 -5.28 -22.50 -7.29
CA LEU A 242 -5.02 -21.90 -5.98
C LEU A 242 -6.08 -20.87 -5.61
N ASP A 243 -6.34 -20.74 -4.33
CA ASP A 243 -6.94 -19.52 -3.79
C ASP A 243 -5.85 -18.44 -3.69
N VAL A 244 -6.19 -17.22 -4.10
CA VAL A 244 -5.27 -16.08 -4.08
C VAL A 244 -5.90 -14.95 -3.29
N ILE A 245 -5.22 -14.53 -2.23
CA ILE A 245 -5.64 -13.48 -1.34
C ILE A 245 -4.71 -12.28 -1.53
N TYR A 246 -5.28 -11.10 -1.69
CA TYR A 246 -4.53 -9.86 -1.79
C TYR A 246 -4.65 -9.04 -0.51
N VAL A 247 -3.52 -8.56 -0.01
CA VAL A 247 -3.44 -7.68 1.16
C VAL A 247 -3.25 -6.24 0.68
N ALA A 248 -4.33 -5.47 0.65
CA ALA A 248 -4.32 -4.04 0.34
C ALA A 248 -4.22 -3.17 1.61
N SER A 249 -4.75 -3.62 2.75
CA SER A 249 -4.67 -2.94 4.04
C SER A 249 -5.07 -3.87 5.19
N PRO A 250 -4.14 -4.30 6.06
CA PRO A 250 -4.50 -5.05 7.27
C PRO A 250 -5.39 -4.24 8.20
N GLU A 251 -5.20 -2.92 8.28
CA GLU A 251 -5.94 -2.07 9.20
C GLU A 251 -7.42 -1.91 8.80
N LEU A 252 -7.74 -1.90 7.50
CA LEU A 252 -9.13 -1.94 7.04
C LEU A 252 -9.75 -3.32 7.26
N PHE A 253 -8.98 -4.39 7.03
CA PHE A 253 -9.44 -5.76 7.30
C PHE A 253 -9.77 -5.98 8.77
N ASP A 254 -9.00 -5.38 9.68
CA ASP A 254 -9.23 -5.45 11.12
C ASP A 254 -10.52 -4.78 11.60
N GLN A 255 -11.13 -3.93 10.78
CA GLN A 255 -12.40 -3.28 11.07
C GLN A 255 -13.61 -4.10 10.63
N LEU A 256 -13.41 -5.17 9.85
CA LEU A 256 -14.49 -6.05 9.45
C LEU A 256 -15.03 -6.84 10.66
N PRO A 257 -16.31 -7.25 10.63
CA PRO A 257 -16.85 -8.18 11.60
C PRO A 257 -16.00 -9.46 11.68
N GLN A 258 -15.81 -10.00 12.89
CA GLN A 258 -15.00 -11.20 13.13
C GLN A 258 -15.37 -12.36 12.19
N GLU A 259 -16.67 -12.62 12.01
CA GLU A 259 -17.16 -13.70 11.14
C GLU A 259 -16.71 -13.54 9.68
N GLU A 260 -16.70 -12.31 9.16
CA GLU A 260 -16.23 -12.04 7.79
C GLU A 260 -14.72 -12.26 7.68
N ARG A 261 -13.96 -11.83 8.71
CA ARG A 261 -12.51 -12.09 8.78
C ARG A 261 -12.20 -13.58 8.82
N ASP A 262 -12.89 -14.34 9.67
CA ASP A 262 -12.67 -15.79 9.83
C ASP A 262 -13.07 -16.57 8.57
N THR A 263 -14.08 -16.09 7.85
CA THR A 263 -14.49 -16.66 6.56
C THR A 263 -13.44 -16.41 5.48
N LEU A 264 -12.84 -15.22 5.47
CA LEU A 264 -11.84 -14.85 4.47
C LEU A 264 -10.48 -15.47 4.77
N PHE A 265 -10.04 -15.39 6.03
CA PHE A 265 -8.69 -15.76 6.46
C PHE A 265 -8.68 -16.19 7.94
N ASN A 266 -8.65 -17.49 8.17
CA ASN A 266 -8.55 -18.08 9.50
C ASN A 266 -7.22 -18.82 9.71
N ASP A 267 -7.02 -19.35 10.92
CA ASP A 267 -5.81 -20.06 11.33
C ASP A 267 -5.47 -21.28 10.46
N GLN A 268 -6.47 -21.99 9.91
CA GLN A 268 -6.23 -23.14 9.02
C GLN A 268 -5.67 -22.69 7.68
N ILE A 269 -6.20 -21.59 7.13
CA ILE A 269 -5.68 -20.97 5.92
C ILE A 269 -4.25 -20.47 6.18
N ALA A 270 -4.02 -19.74 7.28
CA ALA A 270 -2.71 -19.20 7.64
C ALA A 270 -1.62 -20.29 7.80
N ALA A 271 -1.99 -21.48 8.27
CA ALA A 271 -1.08 -22.62 8.41
C ALA A 271 -0.69 -23.26 7.06
N THR A 272 -1.55 -23.14 6.05
CA THR A 272 -1.42 -23.80 4.73
C THR A 272 -1.16 -22.80 3.59
N THR A 273 -0.59 -21.64 3.93
CA THR A 273 -0.36 -20.52 3.00
C THR A 273 1.13 -20.25 2.82
N MET A 274 1.54 -19.82 1.63
CA MET A 274 2.79 -19.08 1.40
C MET A 274 2.48 -17.67 0.89
N GLY A 275 3.46 -16.76 0.95
CA GLY A 275 3.26 -15.37 0.52
C GLY A 275 4.31 -14.88 -0.45
N ILE A 276 3.92 -13.85 -1.20
CA ILE A 276 4.76 -13.17 -2.19
C ILE A 276 4.56 -11.68 -1.95
N THR A 277 5.62 -11.00 -1.52
CA THR A 277 5.58 -9.57 -1.20
C THR A 277 6.61 -8.78 -2.02
N GLY A 278 6.22 -7.58 -2.45
CA GLY A 278 7.15 -6.57 -2.94
C GLY A 278 7.85 -5.79 -1.81
N PHE A 279 7.47 -6.05 -0.55
CA PHE A 279 8.03 -5.47 0.67
C PHE A 279 8.86 -6.53 1.43
N THR A 280 9.19 -6.30 2.70
CA THR A 280 9.99 -7.25 3.48
C THR A 280 9.16 -8.44 3.99
N LEU A 281 9.81 -9.59 4.22
CA LEU A 281 9.17 -10.80 4.79
C LEU A 281 8.35 -10.54 6.07
N PRO A 282 8.75 -9.65 7.00
CA PRO A 282 7.94 -9.34 8.18
C PRO A 282 6.52 -8.86 7.89
N THR A 283 6.26 -8.24 6.73
CA THR A 283 4.90 -7.85 6.32
C THR A 283 3.98 -9.06 6.09
N MET A 284 4.56 -10.27 6.02
CA MET A 284 3.86 -11.53 5.80
C MET A 284 3.66 -12.39 7.05
N TYR A 285 4.31 -12.08 8.17
CA TYR A 285 4.29 -12.95 9.37
C TYR A 285 2.90 -13.17 9.96
N ARG A 286 2.00 -12.19 9.82
CA ARG A 286 0.61 -12.35 10.24
C ARG A 286 -0.15 -13.35 9.36
N TRP A 287 0.17 -13.39 8.08
CA TRP A 287 -0.54 -14.19 7.08
C TRP A 287 0.04 -15.61 6.97
N ILE A 288 1.27 -15.82 7.41
CA ILE A 288 1.98 -17.08 7.20
C ILE A 288 2.44 -17.62 8.53
N ARG A 289 1.78 -18.69 8.98
CA ARG A 289 1.99 -19.28 10.31
C ARG A 289 2.60 -20.67 10.28
N SER A 290 3.21 -21.07 9.15
CA SER A 290 3.95 -22.32 9.02
C SER A 290 5.38 -22.11 8.55
N ASP A 291 6.29 -22.94 9.06
CA ASP A 291 7.72 -22.90 8.69
C ASP A 291 7.91 -23.18 7.20
N ILE A 292 7.11 -24.09 6.64
CA ILE A 292 7.12 -24.39 5.20
C ILE A 292 6.63 -23.19 4.38
N GLY A 293 5.55 -22.53 4.81
CA GLY A 293 5.05 -21.32 4.16
C GLY A 293 6.10 -20.21 4.17
N LEU A 294 6.73 -19.96 5.33
CA LEU A 294 7.77 -18.94 5.49
C LEU A 294 9.02 -19.25 4.66
N LYS A 295 9.49 -20.51 4.67
CA LYS A 295 10.64 -20.97 3.88
C LYS A 295 10.47 -20.70 2.38
N HIS A 296 9.26 -20.89 1.87
CA HIS A 296 8.96 -20.75 0.44
C HIS A 296 8.46 -19.35 0.04
N SER A 297 8.20 -18.48 1.01
CA SER A 297 7.70 -17.13 0.74
C SER A 297 8.73 -16.27 0.02
N LEU A 298 8.27 -15.51 -0.97
CA LEU A 298 9.12 -14.67 -1.79
C LEU A 298 9.07 -13.22 -1.32
N HIS A 299 10.25 -12.60 -1.28
CA HIS A 299 10.43 -11.20 -0.91
C HIS A 299 11.75 -10.68 -1.52
N PRO A 300 11.95 -9.35 -1.64
CA PRO A 300 13.09 -8.76 -2.34
C PRO A 300 14.46 -9.18 -1.80
N PHE A 301 14.53 -9.49 -0.50
CA PHE A 301 15.77 -9.88 0.17
C PHE A 301 15.98 -11.39 0.31
N VAL A 302 15.24 -12.24 -0.42
CA VAL A 302 15.35 -13.70 -0.31
C VAL A 302 16.76 -14.21 -0.64
N LYS A 303 17.50 -13.46 -1.47
CA LYS A 303 18.90 -13.74 -1.85
C LYS A 303 19.94 -13.08 -0.91
N GLY A 304 19.53 -12.48 0.20
CA GLY A 304 20.41 -11.94 1.24
C GLY A 304 21.20 -10.68 0.88
N HIS A 305 20.75 -9.89 -0.10
CA HIS A 305 21.39 -8.62 -0.51
C HIS A 305 20.35 -7.57 -0.93
N TYR A 306 20.77 -6.31 -0.99
CA TYR A 306 20.01 -5.24 -1.65
C TYR A 306 20.07 -5.42 -3.16
N LEU A 307 18.98 -5.10 -3.86
CA LEU A 307 18.88 -5.24 -5.31
C LEU A 307 19.71 -4.20 -6.07
N GLY A 308 19.90 -4.42 -7.36
CA GLY A 308 20.62 -3.52 -8.26
C GLY A 308 19.82 -2.28 -8.70
N SER A 309 20.45 -1.54 -9.60
CA SER A 309 19.85 -0.42 -10.34
C SER A 309 19.66 -0.86 -11.80
N GLY A 310 18.44 -0.72 -12.30
CA GLY A 310 18.08 -1.11 -13.66
C GLY A 310 16.58 -1.00 -13.91
N ALA A 311 16.13 -1.35 -15.11
CA ALA A 311 14.70 -1.33 -15.43
C ALA A 311 13.88 -2.14 -14.40
N GLY A 312 12.72 -1.63 -14.00
CA GLY A 312 11.92 -2.21 -12.91
C GLY A 312 11.65 -3.71 -13.04
N ASP A 313 11.34 -4.20 -14.24
CA ASP A 313 11.10 -5.63 -14.48
C ASP A 313 12.38 -6.47 -14.31
N MET A 314 13.55 -5.92 -14.63
CA MET A 314 14.83 -6.56 -14.40
C MET A 314 15.19 -6.62 -12.92
N VAL A 315 14.81 -5.61 -12.13
CA VAL A 315 14.98 -5.60 -10.66
C VAL A 315 14.06 -6.63 -10.01
N ILE A 316 12.81 -6.76 -10.49
CA ILE A 316 11.88 -7.83 -10.07
C ILE A 316 12.45 -9.21 -10.42
N HIS A 317 13.01 -9.37 -11.61
CA HIS A 317 13.68 -10.60 -12.02
C HIS A 317 14.92 -10.92 -11.15
N GLU A 318 15.75 -9.92 -10.87
CA GLU A 318 16.90 -10.03 -9.96
C GLU A 318 16.45 -10.49 -8.57
N ALA A 319 15.32 -9.98 -8.06
CA ALA A 319 14.76 -10.41 -6.79
C ALA A 319 14.22 -11.85 -6.81
N GLY A 320 14.01 -12.45 -7.99
CA GLY A 320 13.30 -13.72 -8.14
C GLY A 320 11.80 -13.58 -7.89
N LEU A 321 11.24 -12.42 -8.23
CA LEU A 321 9.83 -12.08 -8.04
C LEU A 321 9.07 -11.94 -9.37
N ASP A 322 9.70 -12.24 -10.51
CA ASP A 322 9.04 -12.37 -11.81
C ASP A 322 8.07 -13.56 -11.84
N GLY A 323 7.17 -13.62 -12.83
CA GLY A 323 6.11 -14.61 -12.84
C GLY A 323 6.60 -16.06 -12.96
N GLU A 324 7.69 -16.29 -13.69
CA GLU A 324 8.27 -17.63 -13.77
C GLU A 324 8.86 -18.06 -12.42
N ALA A 325 9.57 -17.17 -11.74
CA ALA A 325 10.12 -17.42 -10.42
C ALA A 325 9.02 -17.69 -9.39
N GLN A 326 7.94 -16.92 -9.42
CA GLN A 326 6.76 -17.15 -8.59
C GLN A 326 6.14 -18.53 -8.86
N ALA A 327 5.89 -18.89 -10.13
CA ALA A 327 5.32 -20.19 -10.48
C ALA A 327 6.23 -21.36 -10.07
N ARG A 328 7.55 -21.21 -10.21
CA ARG A 328 8.54 -22.21 -9.74
C ARG A 328 8.50 -22.36 -8.22
N ALA A 329 8.47 -21.27 -7.47
CA ALA A 329 8.43 -21.29 -6.02
C ALA A 329 7.15 -21.93 -5.49
N ILE A 330 6.00 -21.61 -6.08
CA ILE A 330 4.70 -22.20 -5.72
C ILE A 330 4.71 -23.71 -5.93
N ARG A 331 5.29 -24.19 -7.05
CA ARG A 331 5.45 -25.63 -7.28
C ARG A 331 6.34 -26.29 -6.24
N ALA A 332 7.49 -25.69 -5.95
CA ALA A 332 8.41 -26.20 -4.94
C ALA A 332 7.77 -26.25 -3.54
N TRP A 333 6.95 -25.26 -3.21
CA TRP A 333 6.17 -25.23 -1.98
C TRP A 333 5.18 -26.38 -1.88
N LEU A 334 4.40 -26.62 -2.94
CA LEU A 334 3.46 -27.75 -3.00
C LEU A 334 4.19 -29.11 -2.94
N ASP A 335 5.31 -29.25 -3.65
CA ASP A 335 6.12 -30.47 -3.67
C ASP A 335 6.70 -30.80 -2.28
N ASP A 336 7.02 -29.78 -1.47
CA ASP A 336 7.49 -29.93 -0.09
C ASP A 336 6.35 -30.21 0.92
N GLY A 337 5.10 -30.31 0.46
CA GLY A 337 3.91 -30.55 1.29
C GLY A 337 3.11 -29.30 1.65
N GLY A 338 3.39 -28.17 1.01
CA GLY A 338 2.60 -26.94 1.14
C GLY A 338 1.14 -27.14 0.72
N GLY A 339 0.25 -26.31 1.27
CA GLY A 339 -1.19 -26.38 1.02
C GLY A 339 -1.95 -27.46 1.79
N ASN A 340 -1.26 -28.32 2.54
CA ASN A 340 -1.83 -29.42 3.34
C ASN A 340 -1.56 -29.28 4.84
#